data_AF-A0A8C2Y445-F1
#
_entry.id   AF-A0A8C2Y445-F1
#
_cell.length_a   1.000
_cell.length_b   1.000
_cell.length_c   1.000
_cell.angle_alpha   90.00
_cell.angle_beta   90.00
_cell.angle_gamma   90.00
#
_symmetry.space_group_name_H-M   'P 1'
#
loop_
_entity.id
_entity.type
_entity.pdbx_description
1 polymer ?
#
loop_
_entity_poly.entity_id
_entity_poly.type
_entity_poly.pdbx_seq_one_letter_code
_entity_poly.pdbx_strand_id
1 'polypeptide(L)'
;MRARLDWNPNPRTPGPMPWPEIPLRSNSTARARTPWHREPRGEVVTGTEDQSSPHSLICEKPNARESWFEESSPRSSAWAAGSDLRHTITRTQRPARSGSSTTRKPYVVLTTKHHEGYTNWPSPVSWNWNSKDVGPHRDLVGELGTAIRKRDIRYGLYHSLLEWFHPLYLRDKENGFKTQSFVHAKTMPELYDLVNRYKPDLIWSDGEWECPDTYWNSTGFLAWLYNDSPVKDEVVVNDRWGQNCSCHHGGYYNCKDKFQPETLPHHKWEMCTSIDQRSWGYRRDMEMADIASTSTIISQLVQTVSLGGNYLLNVGPTKDGLIVPIFQERLLAVGKWLSINGEAIYASKPWRVQSENSSVWYTSKGLAVYAIVLHWPEYGILRLISPIATSTTEVTMLGIQNDLKWSLNPDKGLLVFLPELPPSALPTEFAWTIKLTGVK
;
A
#
# COMPACT_ATOMS: atom_id res chain seq x y z
N MET A 1 68.38 -31.21 -9.77
CA MET A 1 69.27 -30.41 -8.89
C MET A 1 68.52 -29.16 -8.44
N ARG A 2 68.69 -28.77 -7.16
CA ARG A 2 67.96 -27.71 -6.44
C ARG A 2 68.17 -26.29 -6.99
N ALA A 3 67.15 -25.44 -6.85
CA ALA A 3 67.14 -24.12 -6.13
C ALA A 3 65.80 -23.41 -6.45
N ARG A 4 64.88 -23.14 -5.50
CA ARG A 4 64.72 -21.92 -4.64
C ARG A 4 64.78 -20.62 -5.44
N LEU A 5 63.98 -19.58 -5.24
CA LEU A 5 62.75 -19.21 -4.49
C LEU A 5 62.53 -17.76 -4.96
N ASP A 6 61.30 -17.28 -5.16
CA ASP A 6 60.90 -15.95 -4.67
C ASP A 6 59.39 -15.71 -4.82
N TRP A 7 58.85 -15.15 -3.75
CA TRP A 7 57.45 -14.93 -3.46
C TRP A 7 57.17 -13.43 -3.60
N ASN A 8 56.13 -13.06 -4.35
CA ASN A 8 55.57 -11.69 -4.33
C ASN A 8 54.04 -11.77 -4.31
N PRO A 9 53.36 -11.31 -3.24
CA PRO A 9 51.91 -11.43 -3.10
C PRO A 9 51.24 -10.12 -3.53
N ASN A 10 50.69 -10.06 -4.76
CA ASN A 10 49.64 -9.08 -5.08
C ASN A 10 48.86 -9.42 -6.37
N PRO A 11 47.66 -10.02 -6.31
CA PRO A 11 46.69 -9.85 -7.37
C PRO A 11 45.70 -8.76 -6.98
N ARG A 12 45.76 -7.66 -7.73
CA ARG A 12 44.75 -6.60 -7.76
C ARG A 12 43.37 -7.23 -7.95
N THR A 13 42.44 -6.90 -7.07
CA THR A 13 41.01 -7.14 -7.22
C THR A 13 40.49 -6.45 -8.50
N PRO A 14 39.69 -7.11 -9.34
CA PRO A 14 38.90 -6.41 -10.36
C PRO A 14 37.79 -5.64 -9.64
N GLY A 15 37.67 -4.34 -9.91
CA GLY A 15 36.57 -3.50 -9.42
C GLY A 15 35.20 -3.93 -9.99
N PRO A 16 34.10 -3.43 -9.40
CA PRO A 16 32.74 -3.78 -9.83
C PRO A 16 32.51 -3.38 -11.29
N MET A 17 31.93 -4.31 -12.07
CA MET A 17 31.49 -4.03 -13.44
C MET A 17 30.34 -3.01 -13.42
N PRO A 18 30.37 -1.99 -14.29
CA PRO A 18 29.27 -1.05 -14.43
C PRO A 18 28.05 -1.73 -15.07
N TRP A 19 26.86 -1.21 -14.71
CA TRP A 19 25.59 -1.49 -15.36
C TRP A 19 25.71 -1.39 -16.89
N PRO A 20 25.11 -2.30 -17.69
CA PRO A 20 25.19 -2.22 -19.13
C PRO A 20 24.43 -0.99 -19.66
N GLU A 21 25.15 -0.03 -20.22
CA GLU A 21 24.61 1.00 -21.10
C GLU A 21 24.18 0.36 -22.43
N ILE A 22 22.94 0.62 -22.86
CA ILE A 22 22.37 0.13 -24.11
C ILE A 22 23.00 0.91 -25.29
N PRO A 23 23.64 0.26 -26.28
CA PRO A 23 24.28 0.96 -27.39
C PRO A 23 23.25 1.44 -28.42
N LEU A 24 23.18 2.75 -28.64
CA LEU A 24 22.42 3.36 -29.72
C LEU A 24 23.13 3.14 -31.08
N ARG A 25 22.51 2.36 -31.97
CA ARG A 25 22.80 2.38 -33.41
C ARG A 25 21.56 2.73 -34.25
N SER A 26 21.68 3.89 -34.90
CA SER A 26 21.09 4.40 -36.16
C SER A 26 19.79 3.81 -36.75
N ASN A 27 18.80 4.71 -36.88
CA ASN A 27 17.79 4.88 -37.94
C ASN A 27 17.12 3.64 -38.57
N SER A 28 15.87 3.37 -38.19
CA SER A 28 14.73 3.46 -39.11
C SER A 28 13.39 3.38 -38.37
N THR A 29 12.44 4.16 -38.88
CA THR A 29 11.06 4.44 -38.49
C THR A 29 10.22 3.33 -37.81
N ALA A 30 9.82 3.58 -36.55
CA ALA A 30 8.49 3.25 -36.01
C ALA A 30 8.20 4.14 -34.78
N ARG A 31 7.17 4.99 -34.85
CA ARG A 31 6.74 5.87 -33.76
C ARG A 31 6.00 5.05 -32.68
N ALA A 32 6.60 4.92 -31.49
CA ALA A 32 5.87 4.69 -30.25
C ALA A 32 5.86 6.01 -29.44
N ARG A 33 4.67 6.45 -29.03
CA ARG A 33 4.45 7.64 -28.19
C ARG A 33 4.18 7.16 -26.76
N THR A 34 5.07 7.48 -25.83
CA THR A 34 4.79 7.52 -24.38
C THR A 34 5.78 8.48 -23.70
N PRO A 35 5.33 9.37 -22.80
CA PRO A 35 6.18 10.38 -22.15
C PRO A 35 6.46 10.03 -20.69
N TRP A 36 7.11 8.89 -20.41
CA TRP A 36 7.53 8.55 -19.05
C TRP A 36 9.06 8.41 -19.02
N HIS A 37 9.71 9.43 -18.46
CA HIS A 37 11.15 9.60 -18.17
C HIS A 37 12.10 10.07 -19.29
N ARG A 38 12.48 11.35 -19.20
CA ARG A 38 13.79 11.89 -19.61
C ARG A 38 14.49 12.41 -18.34
N GLU A 39 15.77 12.09 -18.19
CA GLU A 39 16.70 12.72 -17.24
C GLU A 39 17.32 14.02 -17.83
N PRO A 40 17.94 14.89 -17.00
CA PRO A 40 17.82 16.33 -17.16
C PRO A 40 18.91 16.94 -18.04
N ARG A 41 18.49 17.79 -18.98
CA ARG A 41 19.25 18.98 -19.34
C ARG A 41 18.32 20.16 -19.16
N GLY A 42 18.80 21.18 -18.46
CA GLY A 42 18.01 22.30 -17.99
C GLY A 42 17.21 22.96 -19.11
N GLU A 43 15.91 23.08 -18.90
CA GLU A 43 15.06 24.19 -19.31
C GLU A 43 13.64 23.95 -18.77
N VAL A 44 13.04 25.03 -18.24
CA VAL A 44 11.71 25.05 -17.63
C VAL A 44 10.65 24.81 -18.69
N VAL A 45 9.90 23.69 -18.61
CA VAL A 45 8.62 23.51 -19.30
C VAL A 45 7.68 22.67 -18.45
N THR A 46 6.49 23.21 -18.20
CA THR A 46 5.35 22.61 -17.49
C THR A 46 4.79 21.39 -18.22
N GLY A 47 4.69 20.24 -17.55
CA GLY A 47 4.03 19.03 -18.06
C GLY A 47 3.56 18.16 -16.89
N THR A 48 2.25 17.88 -16.84
CA THR A 48 1.54 17.25 -15.73
C THR A 48 1.19 15.81 -16.08
N GLU A 49 1.55 14.83 -15.23
CA GLU A 49 0.97 13.48 -15.25
C GLU A 49 1.15 12.85 -13.84
N ASP A 50 0.06 12.28 -13.30
CA ASP A 50 -0.22 12.26 -11.86
C ASP A 50 -0.90 10.96 -11.39
N GLN A 51 -0.21 10.14 -10.58
CA GLN A 51 -0.65 8.78 -10.18
C GLN A 51 -0.25 8.43 -8.71
N SER A 52 -1.21 8.05 -7.84
CA SER A 52 -1.11 7.60 -6.40
C SER A 52 -2.49 7.30 -5.71
N SER A 53 -2.97 6.05 -5.68
CA SER A 53 -4.31 5.69 -5.13
C SER A 53 -4.36 5.51 -3.59
N PRO A 54 -5.18 6.26 -2.82
CA PRO A 54 -4.95 6.39 -1.37
C PRO A 54 -5.49 5.28 -0.46
N HIS A 55 -6.03 4.16 -0.94
CA HIS A 55 -6.66 3.18 -0.06
C HIS A 55 -6.55 1.72 -0.44
N SER A 56 -6.20 0.93 0.55
CA SER A 56 -6.09 -0.52 0.40
C SER A 56 -6.17 -1.30 1.70
N LEU A 57 -6.55 -2.58 1.57
CA LEU A 57 -6.62 -3.54 2.67
C LEU A 57 -5.58 -4.64 2.47
N ILE A 58 -4.76 -4.94 3.49
CA ILE A 58 -4.08 -6.24 3.55
C ILE A 58 -4.97 -7.23 4.29
N CYS A 59 -5.04 -8.45 3.78
CA CYS A 59 -5.65 -9.58 4.48
C CYS A 59 -4.56 -10.61 4.79
N GLU A 60 -4.02 -10.59 6.01
CA GLU A 60 -3.04 -11.57 6.46
C GLU A 60 -3.69 -12.70 7.24
N LYS A 61 -3.49 -13.96 6.83
CA LYS A 61 -3.93 -15.09 7.65
C LYS A 61 -3.06 -15.23 8.91
N PRO A 62 -3.60 -15.77 10.01
CA PRO A 62 -2.82 -16.05 11.20
C PRO A 62 -1.75 -17.11 10.93
N ASN A 63 -0.66 -16.99 11.67
CA ASN A 63 0.48 -17.89 11.71
C ASN A 63 0.01 -19.36 11.75
N ALA A 64 0.50 -20.19 10.82
CA ALA A 64 0.12 -21.62 10.73
C ALA A 64 0.35 -22.37 12.05
N ARG A 65 1.28 -21.91 12.91
CA ARG A 65 1.65 -22.53 14.18
C ARG A 65 0.50 -22.62 15.21
N GLU A 66 -0.47 -21.70 15.20
CA GLU A 66 -1.59 -21.71 16.15
C GLU A 66 -2.74 -22.65 15.74
N SER A 67 -2.67 -23.25 14.54
CA SER A 67 -3.72 -24.12 14.02
C SER A 67 -3.52 -25.61 14.27
N TRP A 68 -2.40 -26.01 14.88
CA TRP A 68 -2.01 -27.42 15.03
C TRP A 68 -2.14 -28.01 16.45
N PHE A 69 -2.57 -27.22 17.43
CA PHE A 69 -3.03 -27.75 18.73
C PHE A 69 -4.55 -27.82 18.73
N GLU A 70 -5.12 -28.83 18.08
CA GLU A 70 -6.39 -29.52 18.43
C GLU A 70 -6.93 -30.22 17.18
N GLU A 71 -6.67 -31.52 17.14
CA GLU A 71 -7.27 -32.47 16.23
C GLU A 71 -8.72 -32.77 16.65
N SER A 72 -9.58 -33.03 15.66
CA SER A 72 -10.92 -33.64 15.74
C SER A 72 -12.17 -32.76 16.01
N SER A 73 -12.85 -32.31 14.94
CA SER A 73 -14.31 -32.46 14.79
C SER A 73 -14.84 -32.10 13.38
N PRO A 74 -15.94 -32.72 12.89
CA PRO A 74 -16.22 -32.86 11.46
C PRO A 74 -17.16 -31.79 10.86
N ARG A 75 -16.91 -31.56 9.56
CA ARG A 75 -17.80 -31.24 8.43
C ARG A 75 -19.00 -30.29 8.61
N SER A 76 -19.09 -29.42 7.60
CA SER A 76 -20.22 -28.60 7.14
C SER A 76 -20.62 -27.41 8.02
N SER A 77 -19.86 -26.32 7.91
CA SER A 77 -20.38 -24.94 7.75
C SER A 77 -19.27 -23.94 8.07
N ALA A 78 -18.39 -23.62 7.14
CA ALA A 78 -17.48 -22.51 7.33
C ALA A 78 -16.99 -22.06 5.96
N TRP A 79 -17.41 -20.88 5.52
CA TRP A 79 -16.52 -19.82 5.07
C TRP A 79 -17.38 -18.66 4.61
N ALA A 80 -17.48 -17.71 5.54
CA ALA A 80 -18.06 -16.40 5.34
C ALA A 80 -17.00 -15.31 5.10
N ALA A 81 -15.68 -15.55 4.99
CA ALA A 81 -14.72 -14.49 4.59
C ALA A 81 -15.15 -13.84 3.27
N GLY A 82 -15.46 -14.67 2.28
CA GLY A 82 -15.90 -14.20 0.98
C GLY A 82 -17.27 -13.54 1.03
N SER A 83 -18.15 -13.91 1.98
CA SER A 83 -19.48 -13.30 2.15
C SER A 83 -19.49 -12.06 3.06
N ASP A 84 -18.55 -11.94 4.00
CA ASP A 84 -18.35 -10.81 4.93
C ASP A 84 -17.45 -9.75 4.30
N LEU A 85 -16.37 -10.11 3.59
CA LEU A 85 -15.76 -9.19 2.62
C LEU A 85 -16.78 -8.83 1.54
N ARG A 86 -17.71 -9.75 1.19
CA ARG A 86 -18.82 -9.38 0.32
C ARG A 86 -19.63 -8.27 0.96
N HIS A 87 -20.17 -8.45 2.17
CA HIS A 87 -21.09 -7.53 2.83
C HIS A 87 -20.45 -6.23 3.32
N THR A 88 -19.29 -6.29 3.97
CA THR A 88 -18.57 -5.14 4.54
C THR A 88 -18.06 -4.20 3.46
N ILE A 89 -17.51 -4.71 2.34
CA ILE A 89 -17.12 -3.86 1.20
C ILE A 89 -18.35 -3.34 0.44
N THR A 90 -19.44 -4.12 0.27
CA THR A 90 -20.65 -3.60 -0.40
C THR A 90 -21.35 -2.49 0.36
N ARG A 91 -21.24 -2.43 1.69
CA ARG A 91 -21.91 -1.41 2.50
C ARG A 91 -21.10 -0.11 2.57
N THR A 92 -19.78 -0.18 2.40
CA THR A 92 -18.89 1.00 2.35
C THR A 92 -18.76 1.61 0.96
N GLN A 93 -19.14 0.91 -0.11
CA GLN A 93 -18.92 1.34 -1.50
C GLN A 93 -20.19 1.27 -2.39
N ARG A 94 -21.19 2.12 -2.13
CA ARG A 94 -22.11 2.54 -3.20
C ARG A 94 -21.62 3.87 -3.77
N PRO A 95 -20.80 3.89 -4.84
CA PRO A 95 -20.55 5.11 -5.58
C PRO A 95 -21.83 5.53 -6.32
N ALA A 96 -22.12 6.83 -6.32
CA ALA A 96 -23.09 7.42 -7.22
C ALA A 96 -22.68 7.10 -8.67
N ARG A 97 -23.59 6.49 -9.44
CA ARG A 97 -23.38 6.24 -10.87
C ARG A 97 -23.32 7.58 -11.61
N SER A 98 -22.12 8.02 -12.00
CA SER A 98 -21.97 8.92 -13.15
C SER A 98 -20.74 8.52 -13.97
N GLY A 99 -20.93 8.42 -15.28
CA GLY A 99 -19.93 7.93 -16.22
C GLY A 99 -18.89 8.99 -16.56
N SER A 100 -17.61 8.63 -16.39
CA SER A 100 -16.46 9.15 -17.14
C SER A 100 -15.24 8.29 -16.77
N SER A 101 -14.51 7.81 -17.78
CA SER A 101 -13.38 6.91 -17.63
C SER A 101 -12.16 7.62 -17.04
N THR A 102 -11.95 7.49 -15.72
CA THR A 102 -10.66 7.41 -14.97
C THR A 102 -10.95 7.64 -13.48
N THR A 103 -11.82 6.82 -12.87
CA THR A 103 -11.99 6.81 -11.42
C THR A 103 -10.87 5.98 -10.77
N ARG A 104 -10.12 6.60 -9.86
CA ARG A 104 -9.01 5.99 -9.12
C ARG A 104 -9.54 4.88 -8.21
N LYS A 105 -9.10 3.64 -8.44
CA LYS A 105 -9.66 2.44 -7.80
C LYS A 105 -8.93 2.10 -6.49
N PRO A 106 -9.64 1.70 -5.42
CA PRO A 106 -9.00 1.11 -4.24
C PRO A 106 -8.36 -0.24 -4.62
N TYR A 107 -7.46 -0.73 -3.77
CA TYR A 107 -6.82 -2.04 -3.97
C TYR A 107 -6.89 -2.94 -2.73
N VAL A 108 -6.70 -4.24 -2.91
CA VAL A 108 -6.58 -5.21 -1.81
C VAL A 108 -5.30 -6.00 -2.05
N VAL A 109 -4.50 -6.22 -1.00
CA VAL A 109 -3.28 -7.03 -1.05
C VAL A 109 -3.50 -8.30 -0.23
N LEU A 110 -3.44 -9.46 -0.86
CA LEU A 110 -3.56 -10.74 -0.17
C LEU A 110 -2.21 -11.40 0.01
N THR A 111 -1.93 -11.88 1.23
CA THR A 111 -0.80 -12.75 1.50
C THR A 111 -0.92 -14.06 0.74
N THR A 112 -0.13 -14.20 -0.32
CA THR A 112 -0.04 -15.46 -1.08
C THR A 112 0.74 -16.50 -0.29
N LYS A 113 1.90 -16.09 0.25
CA LYS A 113 2.81 -16.88 1.08
C LYS A 113 3.49 -15.91 2.05
N HIS A 114 3.50 -16.26 3.33
CA HIS A 114 4.27 -15.55 4.35
C HIS A 114 5.52 -16.37 4.73
N HIS A 115 6.29 -15.91 5.71
CA HIS A 115 7.61 -16.47 6.05
C HIS A 115 7.60 -17.96 6.43
N GLU A 116 6.47 -18.49 6.88
CA GLU A 116 6.29 -19.91 7.20
C GLU A 116 6.17 -20.82 5.97
N GLY A 117 6.04 -20.25 4.76
CA GLY A 117 6.06 -20.99 3.50
C GLY A 117 4.72 -21.56 3.04
N TYR A 118 3.66 -21.41 3.82
CA TYR A 118 2.34 -21.93 3.45
C TYR A 118 1.71 -21.09 2.34
N THR A 119 1.36 -21.72 1.23
CA THR A 119 0.78 -21.01 0.08
C THR A 119 -0.76 -21.02 0.09
N ASN A 120 -1.38 -19.85 0.00
CA ASN A 120 -2.83 -19.66 -0.11
C ASN A 120 -3.37 -19.94 -1.53
N TRP A 121 -2.58 -20.62 -2.36
CA TRP A 121 -2.95 -21.10 -3.69
C TRP A 121 -2.22 -22.42 -4.00
N PRO A 122 -2.68 -23.21 -4.98
CA PRO A 122 -1.99 -24.44 -5.38
C PRO A 122 -0.74 -24.14 -6.20
N SER A 123 0.32 -23.70 -5.51
CA SER A 123 1.65 -23.49 -6.09
C SER A 123 2.23 -24.80 -6.62
N PRO A 124 2.81 -24.81 -7.84
CA PRO A 124 3.41 -26.01 -8.42
C PRO A 124 4.65 -26.50 -7.65
N VAL A 125 5.25 -25.65 -6.81
CA VAL A 125 6.46 -25.96 -6.01
C VAL A 125 6.20 -25.95 -4.50
N SER A 126 4.93 -25.97 -4.08
CA SER A 126 4.48 -26.10 -2.69
C SER A 126 3.50 -27.25 -2.52
N TRP A 127 3.71 -28.33 -3.28
CA TRP A 127 2.88 -29.52 -3.21
C TRP A 127 2.78 -30.01 -1.76
N ASN A 128 1.55 -30.32 -1.33
CA ASN A 128 1.24 -30.78 0.03
C ASN A 128 1.52 -29.77 1.16
N TRP A 129 1.81 -28.49 0.84
CA TRP A 129 1.93 -27.39 1.81
C TRP A 129 1.22 -26.13 1.28
N ASN A 130 -0.06 -26.30 0.96
CA ASN A 130 -0.90 -25.24 0.42
C ASN A 130 -2.40 -25.42 0.70
N SER A 131 -3.14 -24.32 0.51
CA SER A 131 -4.58 -24.23 0.76
C SER A 131 -5.48 -25.18 -0.04
N LYS A 132 -5.01 -25.71 -1.18
CA LYS A 132 -5.79 -26.64 -1.99
C LYS A 132 -5.49 -28.10 -1.65
N ASP A 133 -4.25 -28.41 -1.31
CA ASP A 133 -3.84 -29.78 -1.03
C ASP A 133 -4.20 -30.20 0.39
N VAL A 134 -3.89 -29.36 1.39
CA VAL A 134 -4.04 -29.71 2.82
C VAL A 134 -4.95 -28.76 3.61
N GLY A 135 -5.20 -27.57 3.08
CA GLY A 135 -6.05 -26.56 3.74
C GLY A 135 -7.54 -26.71 3.43
N PRO A 136 -8.26 -25.60 3.14
CA PRO A 136 -9.69 -25.64 2.83
C PRO A 136 -10.05 -26.27 1.47
N HIS A 137 -9.11 -26.92 0.79
CA HIS A 137 -9.22 -27.47 -0.56
C HIS A 137 -9.65 -26.47 -1.63
N ARG A 138 -9.18 -25.22 -1.50
CA ARG A 138 -9.58 -24.08 -2.33
C ARG A 138 -8.39 -23.24 -2.74
N ASP A 139 -8.50 -22.60 -3.90
CA ASP A 139 -7.55 -21.60 -4.37
C ASP A 139 -7.98 -20.23 -3.86
N LEU A 140 -7.52 -19.87 -2.66
CA LEU A 140 -7.97 -18.65 -1.99
C LEU A 140 -7.51 -17.39 -2.73
N VAL A 141 -6.31 -17.43 -3.30
CA VAL A 141 -5.75 -16.35 -4.12
C VAL A 141 -6.64 -16.11 -5.35
N GLY A 142 -6.89 -17.14 -6.16
CA GLY A 142 -7.70 -17.02 -7.37
C GLY A 142 -9.17 -16.63 -7.10
N GLU A 143 -9.76 -17.19 -6.05
CA GLU A 143 -11.14 -16.89 -5.67
C GLU A 143 -11.32 -15.43 -5.19
N LEU A 144 -10.40 -14.91 -4.37
CA LEU A 144 -10.44 -13.51 -3.97
C LEU A 144 -10.22 -12.59 -5.17
N GLY A 145 -9.24 -12.89 -6.01
CA GLY A 145 -8.96 -12.12 -7.24
C GLY A 145 -10.20 -12.02 -8.14
N THR A 146 -10.95 -13.12 -8.28
CA THR A 146 -12.23 -13.14 -9.02
C THR A 146 -13.28 -12.27 -8.35
N ALA A 147 -13.40 -12.32 -7.02
CA ALA A 147 -14.41 -11.58 -6.27
C ALA A 147 -14.17 -10.06 -6.29
N ILE A 148 -12.93 -9.60 -6.16
CA ILE A 148 -12.62 -8.17 -6.09
C ILE A 148 -12.65 -7.50 -7.47
N ARG A 149 -12.25 -8.20 -8.54
CA ARG A 149 -12.33 -7.66 -9.91
C ARG A 149 -13.77 -7.38 -10.35
N LYS A 150 -14.73 -8.20 -9.90
CA LYS A 150 -16.17 -7.95 -10.10
C LYS A 150 -16.67 -6.65 -9.45
N ARG A 151 -15.86 -6.02 -8.59
CA ARG A 151 -16.19 -4.82 -7.82
C ARG A 151 -15.34 -3.62 -8.21
N ASP A 152 -14.58 -3.72 -9.29
CA ASP A 152 -13.70 -2.66 -9.76
C ASP A 152 -12.61 -2.26 -8.73
N ILE A 153 -12.12 -3.25 -7.98
CA ILE A 153 -11.03 -3.10 -7.01
C ILE A 153 -9.77 -3.72 -7.62
N ARG A 154 -8.64 -3.01 -7.51
CA ARG A 154 -7.32 -3.46 -7.95
C ARG A 154 -6.79 -4.58 -7.05
N TYR A 155 -6.08 -5.52 -7.64
CA TYR A 155 -5.69 -6.78 -7.03
C TYR A 155 -4.18 -6.87 -6.81
N GLY A 156 -3.76 -6.72 -5.56
CA GLY A 156 -2.40 -6.90 -5.12
C GLY A 156 -2.17 -8.24 -4.45
N LEU A 157 -0.93 -8.71 -4.51
CA LEU A 157 -0.47 -9.93 -3.90
C LEU A 157 0.80 -9.68 -3.09
N TYR A 158 0.74 -9.98 -1.80
CA TYR A 158 1.92 -10.05 -0.96
C TYR A 158 2.60 -11.40 -1.16
N HIS A 159 3.93 -11.41 -1.22
CA HIS A 159 4.70 -12.64 -1.28
C HIS A 159 6.03 -12.52 -0.53
N SER A 160 6.25 -13.38 0.46
CA SER A 160 7.55 -13.44 1.11
C SER A 160 8.60 -14.14 0.23
N LEU A 161 9.76 -13.51 0.07
CA LEU A 161 10.90 -14.06 -0.65
C LEU A 161 11.55 -15.22 0.11
N LEU A 162 11.65 -15.13 1.44
CA LEU A 162 12.20 -16.18 2.30
C LEU A 162 11.16 -17.22 2.72
N GLU A 163 11.67 -18.33 3.25
CA GLU A 163 10.87 -19.32 3.97
C GLU A 163 11.70 -19.87 5.15
N TRP A 164 11.30 -19.56 6.39
CA TRP A 164 12.10 -19.79 7.59
C TRP A 164 12.58 -21.23 7.76
N PHE A 165 11.74 -22.19 7.38
CA PHE A 165 11.96 -23.61 7.65
C PHE A 165 12.29 -24.42 6.40
N HIS A 166 12.39 -23.79 5.22
CA HIS A 166 12.64 -24.53 3.99
C HIS A 166 14.07 -25.09 3.98
N PRO A 167 14.28 -26.40 3.78
CA PRO A 167 15.61 -27.00 3.86
C PRO A 167 16.63 -26.38 2.90
N LEU A 168 16.20 -25.99 1.68
CA LEU A 168 17.08 -25.29 0.74
C LEU A 168 17.45 -23.88 1.23
N TYR A 169 16.53 -23.15 1.87
CA TYR A 169 16.82 -21.82 2.40
C TYR A 169 17.83 -21.93 3.55
N LEU A 170 17.62 -22.87 4.46
CA LEU A 170 18.55 -23.14 5.56
C LEU A 170 19.93 -23.56 5.06
N ARG A 171 20.00 -24.37 3.99
CA ARG A 171 21.26 -24.78 3.36
C ARG A 171 21.98 -23.61 2.68
N ASP A 172 21.26 -22.79 1.93
CA ASP A 172 21.83 -21.58 1.33
C ASP A 172 22.30 -20.62 2.44
N LYS A 173 21.54 -20.46 3.53
CA LYS A 173 21.93 -19.66 4.70
C LYS A 173 23.17 -20.19 5.40
N GLU A 174 23.26 -21.50 5.64
CA GLU A 174 24.43 -22.15 6.26
C GLU A 174 25.72 -21.95 5.45
N ASN A 175 25.62 -21.87 4.12
CA ASN A 175 26.77 -21.60 3.26
C ASN A 175 27.07 -20.11 3.04
N GLY A 176 26.34 -19.21 3.72
CA GLY A 176 26.47 -17.77 3.58
C GLY A 176 25.91 -17.22 2.27
N PHE A 177 24.82 -17.81 1.77
CA PHE A 177 24.10 -17.42 0.57
C PHE A 177 24.96 -17.41 -0.70
N LYS A 178 25.95 -18.31 -0.76
CA LYS A 178 26.84 -18.48 -1.94
C LYS A 178 26.17 -19.27 -3.07
N THR A 179 25.11 -20.01 -2.75
CA THR A 179 24.24 -20.68 -3.72
C THR A 179 22.84 -20.11 -3.64
N GLN A 180 22.09 -20.23 -4.73
CA GLN A 180 20.70 -19.74 -4.87
C GLN A 180 19.73 -20.92 -5.07
N SER A 181 20.01 -22.07 -4.43
CA SER A 181 19.25 -23.31 -4.65
C SER A 181 17.77 -23.12 -4.31
N PHE A 182 17.51 -22.45 -3.18
CA PHE A 182 16.17 -22.09 -2.74
C PHE A 182 15.49 -21.14 -3.72
N VAL A 183 16.18 -20.08 -4.14
CA VAL A 183 15.61 -19.06 -5.02
C VAL A 183 15.21 -19.66 -6.38
N HIS A 184 16.06 -20.51 -6.97
CA HIS A 184 15.76 -21.17 -8.24
C HIS A 184 14.70 -22.27 -8.14
N ALA A 185 14.66 -23.04 -7.06
CA ALA A 185 13.73 -24.15 -6.91
C ALA A 185 12.37 -23.75 -6.32
N LYS A 186 12.31 -22.63 -5.58
CA LYS A 186 11.16 -22.25 -4.76
C LYS A 186 10.67 -20.84 -5.06
N THR A 187 11.40 -19.81 -4.65
CA THR A 187 10.92 -18.41 -4.68
C THR A 187 10.60 -17.92 -6.10
N MET A 188 11.51 -18.11 -7.05
CA MET A 188 11.30 -17.64 -8.42
C MET A 188 10.13 -18.39 -9.09
N PRO A 189 10.09 -19.73 -9.15
CA PRO A 189 8.94 -20.45 -9.72
C PRO A 189 7.58 -20.02 -9.16
N GLU A 190 7.50 -19.74 -7.84
CA GLU A 190 6.27 -19.21 -7.22
C GLU A 190 5.89 -17.85 -7.76
N LEU A 191 6.83 -16.89 -7.83
CA LEU A 191 6.57 -15.55 -8.33
C LEU A 191 6.15 -15.56 -9.81
N TYR A 192 6.82 -16.33 -10.66
CA TYR A 192 6.42 -16.48 -12.06
C TYR A 192 5.03 -17.12 -12.20
N ASP A 193 4.71 -18.17 -11.42
CA ASP A 193 3.36 -18.77 -11.42
C ASP A 193 2.30 -17.76 -10.96
N LEU A 194 2.53 -17.04 -9.87
CA LEU A 194 1.62 -16.03 -9.34
C LEU A 194 1.26 -14.97 -10.39
N VAL A 195 2.28 -14.42 -11.05
CA VAL A 195 2.08 -13.37 -12.08
C VAL A 195 1.34 -13.92 -13.29
N ASN A 196 1.78 -15.05 -13.84
CA ASN A 196 1.17 -15.60 -15.05
C ASN A 196 -0.27 -16.09 -14.81
N ARG A 197 -0.52 -16.71 -13.66
CA ARG A 197 -1.81 -17.30 -13.31
C ARG A 197 -2.82 -16.24 -12.91
N TYR A 198 -2.42 -15.32 -12.04
CA TYR A 198 -3.36 -14.43 -11.38
C TYR A 198 -3.33 -13.00 -11.89
N LYS A 199 -2.30 -12.59 -12.65
CA LYS A 199 -2.19 -11.27 -13.27
C LYS A 199 -2.47 -10.12 -12.27
N PRO A 200 -1.70 -10.01 -11.18
CA PRO A 200 -1.92 -8.98 -10.17
C PRO A 200 -1.59 -7.58 -10.70
N ASP A 201 -2.27 -6.58 -10.17
CA ASP A 201 -1.97 -5.15 -10.36
C ASP A 201 -0.80 -4.69 -9.46
N LEU A 202 -0.48 -5.45 -8.39
CA LEU A 202 0.58 -5.13 -7.42
C LEU A 202 1.26 -6.41 -6.92
N ILE A 203 2.57 -6.40 -6.84
CA ILE A 203 3.36 -7.39 -6.09
C ILE A 203 4.04 -6.70 -4.92
N TRP A 204 3.69 -7.12 -3.71
CA TRP A 204 4.24 -6.61 -2.46
C TRP A 204 5.21 -7.64 -1.90
N SER A 205 6.52 -7.46 -2.13
CA SER A 205 7.53 -8.41 -1.64
C SER A 205 7.94 -8.11 -0.20
N ASP A 206 8.43 -9.12 0.49
CA ASP A 206 8.92 -9.03 1.88
C ASP A 206 9.88 -10.18 2.19
N GLY A 207 10.57 -10.17 3.33
CA GLY A 207 11.48 -11.27 3.68
C GLY A 207 12.83 -11.19 2.97
N GLU A 208 13.18 -10.03 2.44
CA GLU A 208 14.39 -9.77 1.65
C GLU A 208 15.63 -9.50 2.52
N TRP A 209 15.43 -9.11 3.78
CA TRP A 209 16.44 -8.44 4.62
C TRP A 209 17.72 -9.23 4.90
N GLU A 210 17.73 -10.56 4.75
CA GLU A 210 18.92 -11.39 5.00
C GLU A 210 19.92 -11.39 3.84
N CYS A 211 19.51 -10.98 2.63
CA CYS A 211 20.34 -11.14 1.43
C CYS A 211 20.20 -9.97 0.43
N PRO A 212 21.23 -9.70 -0.39
CA PRO A 212 21.13 -8.72 -1.48
C PRO A 212 20.16 -9.17 -2.58
N ASP A 213 19.74 -8.23 -3.42
CA ASP A 213 18.90 -8.43 -4.60
C ASP A 213 19.47 -9.47 -5.58
N THR A 214 20.80 -9.62 -5.60
CA THR A 214 21.51 -10.61 -6.42
C THR A 214 21.22 -12.04 -6.00
N TYR A 215 21.20 -12.35 -4.69
CA TYR A 215 20.81 -13.67 -4.19
C TYR A 215 19.32 -13.95 -4.45
N TRP A 216 18.47 -12.94 -4.30
CA TRP A 216 17.05 -13.10 -4.59
C TRP A 216 16.74 -13.19 -6.09
N ASN A 217 17.71 -12.90 -6.97
CA ASN A 217 17.49 -12.75 -8.41
C ASN A 217 16.37 -11.73 -8.72
N SER A 218 16.26 -10.70 -7.89
CA SER A 218 15.18 -9.72 -7.98
C SER A 218 15.28 -8.89 -9.26
N THR A 219 16.49 -8.49 -9.66
CA THR A 219 16.70 -7.73 -10.90
C THR A 219 16.27 -8.51 -12.14
N GLY A 220 16.57 -9.81 -12.20
CA GLY A 220 16.12 -10.69 -13.27
C GLY A 220 14.60 -10.83 -13.32
N PHE A 221 13.97 -11.06 -12.17
CA PHE A 221 12.51 -11.15 -12.08
C PHE A 221 11.82 -9.84 -12.46
N LEU A 222 12.29 -8.70 -11.94
CA LEU A 222 11.71 -7.38 -12.22
C LEU A 222 11.92 -6.98 -13.70
N ALA A 223 13.06 -7.31 -14.31
CA ALA A 223 13.28 -7.10 -15.73
C ALA A 223 12.25 -7.87 -16.56
N TRP A 224 12.02 -9.15 -16.26
CA TRP A 224 10.95 -9.92 -16.91
C TRP A 224 9.57 -9.34 -16.63
N LEU A 225 9.30 -8.95 -15.39
CA LEU A 225 8.01 -8.40 -14.95
C LEU A 225 7.60 -7.19 -15.79
N TYR A 226 8.53 -6.28 -16.03
CA TYR A 226 8.29 -5.02 -16.76
C TYR A 226 8.49 -5.10 -18.28
N ASN A 227 9.17 -6.13 -18.80
CA ASN A 227 9.39 -6.25 -20.24
C ASN A 227 8.44 -7.27 -20.91
N ASP A 228 8.19 -8.40 -20.25
CA ASP A 228 7.66 -9.61 -20.90
C ASP A 228 6.41 -10.17 -20.24
N SER A 229 6.16 -9.86 -18.97
CA SER A 229 5.02 -10.43 -18.24
C SER A 229 3.66 -9.98 -18.80
N PRO A 230 2.58 -10.73 -18.55
CA PRO A 230 1.23 -10.36 -19.00
C PRO A 230 0.64 -9.13 -18.29
N VAL A 231 1.35 -8.55 -17.31
CA VAL A 231 0.91 -7.40 -16.52
C VAL A 231 1.89 -6.22 -16.57
N LYS A 232 2.88 -6.29 -17.47
CA LYS A 232 3.98 -5.33 -17.57
C LYS A 232 3.57 -3.85 -17.68
N ASP A 233 2.41 -3.58 -18.26
CA ASP A 233 1.91 -2.22 -18.49
C ASP A 233 1.21 -1.61 -17.27
N GLU A 234 0.85 -2.42 -16.26
CA GLU A 234 0.04 -1.98 -15.11
C GLU A 234 0.64 -2.33 -13.73
N VAL A 235 1.48 -3.37 -13.64
CA VAL A 235 1.97 -3.89 -12.35
C VAL A 235 2.88 -2.90 -11.63
N VAL A 236 2.68 -2.78 -10.33
CA VAL A 236 3.54 -2.00 -9.43
C VAL A 236 4.18 -2.89 -8.35
N VAL A 237 5.38 -2.52 -7.91
CA VAL A 237 6.09 -3.22 -6.84
C VAL A 237 6.57 -2.25 -5.76
N ASN A 238 6.65 -2.72 -4.52
CA ASN A 238 7.27 -1.97 -3.41
C ASN A 238 8.81 -2.00 -3.50
N ASP A 239 9.49 -1.49 -2.47
CA ASP A 239 10.94 -1.32 -2.38
C ASP A 239 11.68 -2.47 -1.66
N ARG A 240 10.99 -3.57 -1.34
CA ARG A 240 11.51 -4.69 -0.53
C ARG A 240 12.03 -5.87 -1.36
N TRP A 241 13.01 -5.62 -2.22
CA TRP A 241 13.54 -6.62 -3.18
C TRP A 241 14.97 -7.10 -2.90
N GLY A 242 15.57 -6.67 -1.79
CA GLY A 242 16.89 -7.08 -1.34
C GLY A 242 17.45 -6.11 -0.30
N GLN A 243 18.57 -6.48 0.31
CA GLN A 243 19.34 -5.56 1.14
C GLN A 243 19.66 -4.28 0.37
N ASN A 244 19.56 -3.14 1.06
CA ASN A 244 19.75 -1.79 0.51
C ASN A 244 18.79 -1.38 -0.62
N CYS A 245 17.67 -2.09 -0.83
CA CYS A 245 16.64 -1.66 -1.77
C CYS A 245 15.62 -0.68 -1.14
N SER A 246 15.28 -0.88 0.14
CA SER A 246 14.30 -0.06 0.84
C SER A 246 14.72 1.42 0.86
N CYS A 247 13.77 2.32 0.55
CA CYS A 247 14.00 3.76 0.31
C CYS A 247 14.96 4.14 -0.83
N HIS A 248 15.43 3.18 -1.65
CA HIS A 248 16.39 3.42 -2.72
C HIS A 248 15.89 2.98 -4.10
N HIS A 249 15.09 1.90 -4.15
CA HIS A 249 14.59 1.27 -5.36
C HIS A 249 13.10 0.92 -5.23
N GLY A 250 12.46 0.43 -6.29
CA GLY A 250 11.04 0.03 -6.30
C GLY A 250 10.11 1.09 -6.90
N GLY A 251 8.86 0.69 -7.20
CA GLY A 251 7.85 1.59 -7.78
C GLY A 251 7.28 2.58 -6.76
N TYR A 252 7.34 2.23 -5.48
CA TYR A 252 7.04 3.12 -4.35
C TYR A 252 7.78 2.64 -3.09
N TYR A 253 7.95 3.55 -2.14
CA TYR A 253 8.66 3.28 -0.91
C TYR A 253 7.72 2.84 0.20
N ASN A 254 8.07 1.74 0.85
CA ASN A 254 7.56 1.36 2.15
C ASN A 254 8.65 1.51 3.21
N CYS A 255 9.94 1.49 2.88
CA CYS A 255 11.10 1.79 3.74
C CYS A 255 11.29 0.91 5.00
N LYS A 256 10.27 0.81 5.84
CA LYS A 256 10.18 0.01 7.06
C LYS A 256 8.72 -0.22 7.44
N ASP A 257 8.46 -1.13 8.36
CA ASP A 257 7.12 -1.33 8.90
C ASP A 257 6.54 -0.03 9.47
N LYS A 258 5.28 0.24 9.13
CA LYS A 258 4.55 1.45 9.55
C LYS A 258 5.28 2.74 9.20
N PHE A 259 6.00 2.76 8.07
CA PHE A 259 6.71 3.94 7.60
C PHE A 259 5.77 5.12 7.40
N GLN A 260 6.21 6.25 7.93
CA GLN A 260 5.58 7.55 7.77
C GLN A 260 6.70 8.59 7.69
N PRO A 261 6.85 9.30 6.56
CA PRO A 261 7.83 10.37 6.45
C PRO A 261 7.36 11.60 7.23
N GLU A 262 8.30 12.37 7.77
CA GLU A 262 8.01 13.62 8.49
C GLU A 262 7.69 14.78 7.53
N THR A 263 8.24 14.73 6.33
CA THR A 263 8.10 15.74 5.28
C THR A 263 7.66 15.12 3.98
N LEU A 264 7.16 15.93 3.05
CA LEU A 264 6.69 15.46 1.74
C LEU A 264 7.84 14.82 0.94
N PRO A 265 7.82 13.50 0.69
CA PRO A 265 8.89 12.85 -0.05
C PRO A 265 8.80 13.12 -1.57
N HIS A 266 9.95 13.04 -2.24
CA HIS A 266 10.05 13.18 -3.71
C HIS A 266 9.65 11.92 -4.48
N HIS A 267 9.52 10.79 -3.78
CA HIS A 267 9.13 9.50 -4.35
C HIS A 267 7.76 9.08 -3.85
N LYS A 268 7.03 8.28 -4.63
CA LYS A 268 5.77 7.67 -4.17
C LYS A 268 6.06 6.74 -3.00
N TRP A 269 5.13 6.68 -2.06
CA TRP A 269 5.27 5.87 -0.85
C TRP A 269 3.93 5.35 -0.35
N GLU A 270 3.99 4.34 0.52
CA GLU A 270 2.83 3.69 1.12
C GLU A 270 3.08 3.45 2.61
N MET A 271 2.14 3.87 3.44
CA MET A 271 2.07 3.45 4.83
C MET A 271 1.32 2.12 4.88
N CYS A 272 2.01 1.05 5.26
CA CYS A 272 1.36 -0.20 5.64
C CYS A 272 1.25 -0.25 7.17
N THR A 273 0.05 -0.47 7.71
CA THR A 273 -0.21 -0.56 9.16
C THR A 273 -1.35 -1.54 9.45
N SER A 274 -1.63 -1.82 10.72
CA SER A 274 -2.59 -2.83 11.15
C SER A 274 -3.62 -2.30 12.15
N ILE A 275 -4.84 -2.86 12.13
CA ILE A 275 -5.86 -2.55 13.14
C ILE A 275 -5.45 -3.09 14.53
N ASP A 276 -4.93 -4.32 14.61
CA ASP A 276 -4.23 -4.79 15.81
C ASP A 276 -2.83 -4.16 15.82
N GLN A 277 -2.56 -3.27 16.76
CA GLN A 277 -1.31 -2.52 16.80
C GLN A 277 -0.10 -3.40 17.09
N ARG A 278 -0.31 -4.61 17.65
CA ARG A 278 0.76 -5.54 18.02
C ARG A 278 1.00 -6.65 17.01
N SER A 279 0.09 -6.88 16.06
CA SER A 279 0.19 -8.01 15.13
C SER A 279 -0.40 -7.71 13.76
N TRP A 280 0.21 -8.30 12.73
CA TRP A 280 -0.35 -8.34 11.39
C TRP A 280 -1.34 -9.51 11.23
N GLY A 281 -1.00 -10.69 11.75
CA GLY A 281 -1.90 -11.85 11.83
C GLY A 281 -2.91 -11.75 12.98
N TYR A 282 -3.97 -12.55 12.92
CA TYR A 282 -4.95 -12.65 14.00
C TYR A 282 -4.34 -13.24 15.28
N ARG A 283 -4.63 -12.61 16.43
CA ARG A 283 -4.31 -13.13 17.76
C ARG A 283 -5.58 -13.33 18.58
N ARG A 284 -5.72 -14.47 19.26
CA ARG A 284 -6.89 -14.72 20.14
C ARG A 284 -6.86 -13.91 21.43
N ASP A 285 -5.67 -13.49 21.85
CA ASP A 285 -5.41 -12.75 23.09
C ASP A 285 -5.41 -11.22 22.88
N MET A 286 -5.99 -10.73 21.78
CA MET A 286 -6.07 -9.29 21.52
C MET A 286 -6.89 -8.57 22.60
N GLU A 287 -6.36 -7.48 23.14
CA GLU A 287 -7.08 -6.61 24.07
C GLU A 287 -7.58 -5.35 23.38
N MET A 288 -8.64 -4.73 23.92
CA MET A 288 -9.20 -3.50 23.33
C MET A 288 -8.18 -2.35 23.24
N ALA A 289 -7.20 -2.30 24.15
CA ALA A 289 -6.13 -1.31 24.13
C ALA A 289 -5.15 -1.52 22.96
N ASP A 290 -5.02 -2.75 22.46
CA ASP A 290 -4.18 -3.07 21.30
C ASP A 290 -4.86 -2.68 19.98
N ILE A 291 -6.18 -2.48 19.98
CA ILE A 291 -6.95 -2.22 18.76
C ILE A 291 -6.98 -0.73 18.45
N ALA A 292 -6.49 -0.35 17.27
CA ALA A 292 -6.52 1.03 16.80
C ALA A 292 -7.95 1.57 16.80
N SER A 293 -8.12 2.75 17.41
CA SER A 293 -9.41 3.45 17.41
C SER A 293 -9.74 3.97 16.01
N THR A 294 -11.03 4.20 15.72
CA THR A 294 -11.46 4.79 14.45
C THR A 294 -10.81 6.16 14.20
N SER A 295 -10.68 7.00 15.23
CA SER A 295 -10.02 8.31 15.13
C SER A 295 -8.54 8.17 14.78
N THR A 296 -7.83 7.20 15.38
CA THR A 296 -6.44 6.90 15.03
C THR A 296 -6.30 6.51 13.56
N ILE A 297 -7.17 5.62 13.07
CA ILE A 297 -7.12 5.15 11.67
C ILE A 297 -7.40 6.29 10.70
N ILE A 298 -8.43 7.11 10.95
CA ILE A 298 -8.76 8.27 10.11
C ILE A 298 -7.63 9.30 10.16
N SER A 299 -7.07 9.56 11.33
CA SER A 299 -5.95 10.48 11.49
C SER A 299 -4.73 10.03 10.67
N GLN A 300 -4.32 8.76 10.80
CA GLN A 300 -3.21 8.21 10.03
C GLN A 300 -3.46 8.31 8.53
N LEU A 301 -4.66 7.93 8.07
CA LEU A 301 -5.06 8.06 6.68
C LEU A 301 -4.88 9.51 6.17
N VAL A 302 -5.44 10.47 6.89
CA VAL A 302 -5.41 11.89 6.52
C VAL A 302 -3.98 12.38 6.41
N GLN A 303 -3.14 12.05 7.40
CA GLN A 303 -1.72 12.39 7.42
C GLN A 303 -0.98 11.79 6.22
N THR A 304 -1.17 10.50 5.96
CA THR A 304 -0.56 9.79 4.84
C THR A 304 -0.90 10.44 3.50
N VAL A 305 -2.17 10.75 3.26
CA VAL A 305 -2.63 11.32 1.99
C VAL A 305 -2.15 12.77 1.82
N SER A 306 -2.14 13.56 2.89
CA SER A 306 -1.58 14.92 2.88
C SER A 306 -0.08 14.96 2.58
N LEU A 307 0.63 13.88 2.92
CA LEU A 307 2.04 13.65 2.56
C LEU A 307 2.21 12.84 1.26
N GLY A 308 1.13 12.63 0.50
CA GLY A 308 1.18 12.08 -0.86
C GLY A 308 1.36 10.58 -0.93
N GLY A 309 1.17 9.88 0.19
CA GLY A 309 1.26 8.43 0.29
C GLY A 309 -0.07 7.73 0.10
N ASN A 310 0.01 6.42 -0.09
CA ASN A 310 -1.14 5.52 0.00
C ASN A 310 -1.24 4.93 1.41
N TYR A 311 -2.46 4.73 1.91
CA TYR A 311 -2.69 4.11 3.22
C TYR A 311 -3.23 2.68 3.05
N LEU A 312 -2.42 1.71 3.47
CA LEU A 312 -2.68 0.28 3.41
C LEU A 312 -2.96 -0.25 4.82
N LEU A 313 -4.23 -0.55 5.11
CA LEU A 313 -4.69 -0.97 6.43
C LEU A 313 -4.90 -2.48 6.48
N ASN A 314 -4.15 -3.16 7.35
CA ASN A 314 -4.21 -4.60 7.49
C ASN A 314 -5.31 -5.06 8.46
N VAL A 315 -5.95 -6.18 8.11
CA VAL A 315 -6.76 -7.00 9.01
C VAL A 315 -6.30 -8.46 8.97
N GLY A 316 -6.21 -9.07 10.15
CA GLY A 316 -5.99 -10.51 10.29
C GLY A 316 -7.31 -11.27 10.48
N PRO A 317 -7.79 -12.09 9.52
CA PRO A 317 -8.97 -12.92 9.73
C PRO A 317 -8.70 -14.07 10.71
N THR A 318 -9.74 -14.65 11.28
CA THR A 318 -9.62 -15.88 12.09
C THR A 318 -9.19 -17.09 11.25
N LYS A 319 -8.93 -18.24 11.89
CA LYS A 319 -8.65 -19.50 11.18
C LYS A 319 -9.81 -19.97 10.28
N ASP A 320 -11.05 -19.64 10.66
CA ASP A 320 -12.29 -19.86 9.90
C ASP A 320 -12.53 -18.75 8.84
N GLY A 321 -11.56 -17.81 8.79
CA GLY A 321 -11.55 -16.52 8.13
C GLY A 321 -12.84 -15.78 8.21
N LEU A 322 -13.12 -15.38 9.43
CA LEU A 322 -13.98 -14.26 9.70
C LEU A 322 -13.08 -13.06 9.94
N ILE A 323 -13.43 -11.90 9.39
CA ILE A 323 -12.90 -10.64 9.91
C ILE A 323 -13.62 -10.44 11.23
N VAL A 324 -12.91 -10.32 12.34
CA VAL A 324 -13.57 -10.22 13.65
C VAL A 324 -14.45 -8.96 13.74
N PRO A 325 -15.58 -8.99 14.49
CA PRO A 325 -16.55 -7.89 14.51
C PRO A 325 -15.94 -6.53 14.79
N ILE A 326 -14.96 -6.44 15.70
CA ILE A 326 -14.30 -5.17 16.02
C ILE A 326 -13.53 -4.59 14.81
N PHE A 327 -12.89 -5.43 13.99
CA PHE A 327 -12.24 -4.97 12.76
C PHE A 327 -13.27 -4.55 11.71
N GLN A 328 -14.38 -5.29 11.59
CA GLN A 328 -15.49 -4.90 10.71
C GLN A 328 -16.05 -3.54 11.11
N GLU A 329 -16.28 -3.30 12.39
CA GLU A 329 -16.76 -2.03 12.94
C GLU A 329 -15.83 -0.87 12.55
N ARG A 330 -14.52 -1.02 12.73
CA ARG A 330 -13.52 -0.01 12.35
C ARG A 330 -13.55 0.27 10.84
N LEU A 331 -13.56 -0.77 10.00
CA LEU A 331 -13.60 -0.62 8.55
C LEU A 331 -14.91 0.04 8.07
N LEU A 332 -16.04 -0.33 8.65
CA LEU A 332 -17.34 0.27 8.34
C LEU A 332 -17.39 1.75 8.76
N ALA A 333 -16.83 2.09 9.91
CA ALA A 333 -16.77 3.47 10.40
C ALA A 333 -15.88 4.36 9.51
N VAL A 334 -14.71 3.86 9.09
CA VAL A 334 -13.86 4.54 8.10
C VAL A 334 -14.59 4.71 6.76
N GLY A 335 -15.28 3.68 6.29
CA GLY A 335 -16.08 3.75 5.07
C GLY A 335 -17.23 4.77 5.15
N LYS A 336 -17.91 4.87 6.31
CA LYS A 336 -18.92 5.90 6.58
C LYS A 336 -18.31 7.30 6.56
N TRP A 337 -17.11 7.47 7.10
CA TRP A 337 -16.41 8.76 7.05
C TRP A 337 -16.00 9.14 5.61
N LEU A 338 -15.49 8.18 4.84
CA LEU A 338 -15.08 8.36 3.45
C LEU A 338 -16.25 8.62 2.49
N SER A 339 -17.47 8.16 2.80
CA SER A 339 -18.62 8.45 1.93
C SER A 339 -18.98 9.95 1.90
N ILE A 340 -18.55 10.71 2.91
CA ILE A 340 -18.73 12.16 3.02
C ILE A 340 -17.44 12.91 2.68
N ASN A 341 -16.32 12.52 3.31
CA ASN A 341 -15.04 13.24 3.19
C ASN A 341 -14.14 12.71 2.08
N GLY A 342 -14.55 11.65 1.37
CA GLY A 342 -13.73 10.98 0.37
C GLY A 342 -13.31 11.87 -0.81
N GLU A 343 -14.01 12.97 -1.08
CA GLU A 343 -13.61 13.95 -2.09
C GLU A 343 -12.20 14.52 -1.82
N ALA A 344 -11.87 14.76 -0.55
CA ALA A 344 -10.57 15.28 -0.11
C ALA A 344 -9.46 14.22 -0.09
N ILE A 345 -9.83 12.94 -0.23
CA ILE A 345 -8.90 11.82 -0.16
C ILE A 345 -8.67 11.25 -1.57
N TYR A 346 -9.73 10.80 -2.23
CA TYR A 346 -9.62 10.12 -3.52
C TYR A 346 -9.13 11.05 -4.61
N ALA A 347 -7.99 10.69 -5.20
CA ALA A 347 -7.33 11.43 -6.27
C ALA A 347 -6.90 12.85 -5.88
N SER A 348 -6.73 13.11 -4.58
CA SER A 348 -6.14 14.35 -4.11
C SER A 348 -4.62 14.29 -4.16
N LYS A 349 -3.99 15.45 -3.99
CA LYS A 349 -2.55 15.65 -3.92
C LYS A 349 -2.17 16.38 -2.63
N PRO A 350 -0.92 16.22 -2.19
CA PRO A 350 -0.32 17.15 -1.24
C PRO A 350 -0.53 18.59 -1.72
N TRP A 351 -1.05 19.41 -0.84
CA TRP A 351 -1.07 20.85 -1.09
C TRP A 351 0.31 21.45 -0.75
N ARG A 352 0.57 22.72 -1.06
CA ARG A 352 1.87 23.35 -0.79
C ARG A 352 2.25 23.39 0.71
N VAL A 353 1.26 23.25 1.58
CA VAL A 353 1.42 23.10 3.03
C VAL A 353 0.74 21.79 3.39
N GLN A 354 1.43 20.89 4.09
CA GLN A 354 0.90 19.56 4.47
C GLN A 354 -0.03 19.65 5.67
N SER A 355 0.33 20.47 6.66
CA SER A 355 -0.42 20.63 7.90
C SER A 355 -0.13 21.97 8.59
N GLU A 356 -1.02 22.38 9.48
CA GLU A 356 -0.80 23.49 10.41
C GLU A 356 -1.50 23.23 11.75
N ASN A 357 -1.04 23.90 12.81
CA ASN A 357 -1.61 23.80 14.17
C ASN A 357 -1.75 22.36 14.69
N SER A 358 -0.88 21.44 14.21
CA SER A 358 -0.84 19.98 14.46
C SER A 358 -2.12 19.16 14.22
N SER A 359 -3.25 19.81 13.94
CA SER A 359 -4.59 19.24 13.91
C SER A 359 -5.31 19.45 12.58
N VAL A 360 -4.77 20.30 11.70
CA VAL A 360 -5.32 20.55 10.36
C VAL A 360 -4.34 20.04 9.32
N TRP A 361 -4.84 19.18 8.43
CA TRP A 361 -4.09 18.58 7.34
C TRP A 361 -4.69 18.95 6.01
N TYR A 362 -3.84 19.18 5.01
CA TYR A 362 -4.29 19.71 3.74
C TYR A 362 -4.10 18.72 2.60
N THR A 363 -5.07 18.70 1.71
CA THR A 363 -4.98 18.07 0.40
C THR A 363 -5.53 19.04 -0.65
N SER A 364 -5.31 18.74 -1.93
CA SER A 364 -5.85 19.54 -3.02
C SER A 364 -6.33 18.67 -4.18
N LYS A 365 -7.36 19.13 -4.88
CA LYS A 365 -7.90 18.47 -6.08
C LYS A 365 -8.49 19.50 -7.03
N GLY A 366 -7.94 19.59 -8.23
CA GLY A 366 -8.30 20.66 -9.17
C GLY A 366 -8.02 22.03 -8.56
N LEU A 367 -9.05 22.88 -8.48
CA LEU A 367 -8.97 24.22 -7.87
C LEU A 367 -9.35 24.24 -6.38
N ALA A 368 -9.75 23.10 -5.81
CA ALA A 368 -10.15 23.01 -4.42
C ALA A 368 -8.97 22.63 -3.52
N VAL A 369 -8.91 23.30 -2.37
CA VAL A 369 -8.05 22.96 -1.23
C VAL A 369 -8.94 22.45 -0.12
N TYR A 370 -8.58 21.31 0.47
CA TYR A 370 -9.33 20.71 1.56
C TYR A 370 -8.51 20.83 2.85
N ALA A 371 -9.09 21.48 3.85
CA ALA A 371 -8.55 21.50 5.21
C ALA A 371 -9.29 20.43 6.03
N ILE A 372 -8.60 19.35 6.36
CA ILE A 372 -9.13 18.23 7.13
C ILE A 372 -8.75 18.43 8.59
N VAL A 373 -9.76 18.65 9.42
CA VAL A 373 -9.66 19.03 10.83
C VAL A 373 -9.86 17.78 11.69
N LEU A 374 -8.85 17.40 12.46
CA LEU A 374 -8.85 16.20 13.31
C LEU A 374 -9.47 16.42 14.70
N HIS A 375 -9.62 17.69 15.12
CA HIS A 375 -10.23 18.06 16.40
C HIS A 375 -11.17 19.24 16.20
N TRP A 376 -12.40 19.12 16.68
CA TRP A 376 -13.35 20.23 16.59
C TRP A 376 -12.84 21.41 17.43
N PRO A 377 -12.79 22.65 16.89
CA PRO A 377 -12.25 23.80 17.62
C PRO A 377 -13.15 24.20 18.81
N GLU A 378 -12.53 24.60 19.93
CA GLU A 378 -13.18 24.83 21.24
C GLU A 378 -14.24 25.96 21.27
N TYR A 379 -14.39 26.74 20.21
CA TYR A 379 -15.42 27.79 20.10
C TYR A 379 -16.13 27.81 18.75
N GLY A 380 -16.02 26.72 17.98
CA GLY A 380 -16.54 26.68 16.61
C GLY A 380 -15.83 27.63 15.64
N ILE A 381 -14.71 28.24 16.03
CA ILE A 381 -13.91 29.11 15.17
C ILE A 381 -12.64 28.36 14.76
N LEU A 382 -12.52 28.05 13.47
CA LEU A 382 -11.35 27.42 12.89
C LEU A 382 -10.43 28.50 12.31
N ARG A 383 -9.20 28.59 12.84
CA ARG A 383 -8.16 29.47 12.31
C ARG A 383 -7.30 28.72 11.30
N LEU A 384 -7.35 29.16 10.04
CA LEU A 384 -6.51 28.65 8.96
C LEU A 384 -5.46 29.67 8.58
N ILE A 385 -4.17 29.37 8.74
CA ILE A 385 -3.08 30.36 8.59
C ILE A 385 -2.56 30.39 7.15
N SER A 386 -2.56 29.22 6.50
CA SER A 386 -1.92 28.99 5.21
C SER A 386 -2.72 29.44 3.97
N PRO A 387 -4.06 29.32 3.91
CA PRO A 387 -4.85 29.77 2.76
C PRO A 387 -4.88 31.29 2.64
N ILE A 388 -4.71 31.80 1.42
CA ILE A 388 -4.82 33.24 1.13
C ILE A 388 -6.12 33.49 0.36
N ALA A 389 -7.08 34.17 0.98
CA ALA A 389 -8.33 34.52 0.31
C ALA A 389 -8.11 35.49 -0.85
N THR A 390 -8.89 35.27 -1.91
CA THR A 390 -9.13 36.20 -3.01
C THR A 390 -10.59 36.66 -3.03
N SER A 391 -10.95 37.52 -3.99
CA SER A 391 -12.32 37.99 -4.18
C SER A 391 -13.31 36.90 -4.61
N THR A 392 -12.84 35.72 -5.02
CA THR A 392 -13.68 34.58 -5.43
C THR A 392 -13.62 33.43 -4.41
N THR A 393 -13.22 33.72 -3.17
CA THR A 393 -13.07 32.68 -2.15
C THR A 393 -14.43 32.18 -1.69
N GLU A 394 -14.62 30.86 -1.75
CA GLU A 394 -15.78 30.19 -1.17
C GLU A 394 -15.30 29.16 -0.15
N VAL A 395 -16.05 29.04 0.94
CA VAL A 395 -15.73 28.15 2.06
C VAL A 395 -16.96 27.31 2.37
N THR A 396 -16.85 26.00 2.24
CA THR A 396 -17.93 25.03 2.49
C THR A 396 -17.43 23.92 3.40
N MET A 397 -18.35 23.15 4.01
CA MET A 397 -18.01 21.92 4.72
C MET A 397 -18.62 20.72 4.01
N LEU A 398 -17.83 19.66 3.81
CA LEU A 398 -18.36 18.42 3.23
C LEU A 398 -19.40 17.80 4.18
N GLY A 399 -20.55 17.42 3.62
CA GLY A 399 -21.67 16.83 4.36
C GLY A 399 -22.65 17.83 4.96
N ILE A 400 -22.40 19.14 4.86
CA ILE A 400 -23.34 20.19 5.27
C ILE A 400 -23.78 20.97 4.03
N GLN A 401 -25.07 21.30 3.96
CA GLN A 401 -25.59 22.20 2.94
C GLN A 401 -25.37 23.65 3.36
N ASN A 402 -24.96 24.49 2.40
CA ASN A 402 -24.64 25.93 2.51
C ASN A 402 -23.17 26.27 2.77
N ASP A 403 -22.81 27.49 2.36
CA ASP A 403 -21.51 28.08 2.59
C ASP A 403 -21.32 28.43 4.08
N LEU A 404 -20.10 28.26 4.55
CA LEU A 404 -19.70 28.69 5.88
C LEU A 404 -19.43 30.19 5.89
N LYS A 405 -19.79 30.83 6.99
CA LYS A 405 -19.34 32.20 7.26
C LYS A 405 -17.83 32.17 7.52
N TRP A 406 -17.12 33.14 6.96
CA TRP A 406 -15.68 33.29 7.18
C TRP A 406 -15.26 34.76 7.10
N SER A 407 -14.10 35.09 7.67
CA SER A 407 -13.48 36.41 7.58
C SER A 407 -11.97 36.30 7.47
N LEU A 408 -11.30 37.40 7.10
CA LEU A 408 -9.84 37.47 7.15
C LEU A 408 -9.38 37.51 8.61
N ASN A 409 -8.35 36.74 8.91
CA ASN A 409 -7.69 36.82 10.21
C ASN A 409 -6.80 38.08 10.26
N PRO A 410 -6.86 38.91 11.33
CA PRO A 410 -6.01 40.10 11.49
C PRO A 410 -4.51 39.83 11.37
N ASP A 411 -4.03 38.66 11.81
CA ASP A 411 -2.62 38.30 11.69
C ASP A 411 -2.30 37.78 10.29
N LYS A 412 -3.00 36.70 9.89
CA LYS A 412 -2.80 35.99 8.63
C LYS A 412 -3.84 34.89 8.42
N GLY A 413 -4.34 34.76 7.19
CA GLY A 413 -5.19 33.64 6.76
C GLY A 413 -6.68 33.89 6.98
N LEU A 414 -7.44 32.84 7.30
CA LEU A 414 -8.89 32.81 7.41
C LEU A 414 -9.35 32.44 8.82
N LEU A 415 -10.45 33.05 9.24
CA LEU A 415 -11.28 32.59 10.34
C LEU A 415 -12.55 32.01 9.75
N VAL A 416 -12.77 30.70 9.95
CA VAL A 416 -13.96 29.99 9.47
C VAL A 416 -14.86 29.70 10.66
N PHE A 417 -16.11 30.15 10.60
CA PHE A 417 -17.11 29.94 11.63
C PHE A 417 -17.88 28.64 11.33
N LEU A 418 -17.58 27.61 12.10
CA LEU A 418 -18.23 26.32 12.01
C LEU A 418 -19.64 26.39 12.61
N PRO A 419 -20.60 25.63 12.08
CA PRO A 419 -21.98 25.69 12.53
C PRO A 419 -22.13 25.11 13.94
N GLU A 420 -22.94 25.74 14.77
CA GLU A 420 -23.35 25.22 16.07
C GLU A 420 -24.37 24.09 15.85
N LEU A 421 -23.86 22.87 15.67
CA LEU A 421 -24.67 21.68 15.46
C LEU A 421 -24.62 20.77 16.69
N PRO A 422 -25.75 20.19 17.12
CA PRO A 422 -25.70 19.10 18.07
C PRO A 422 -24.93 17.91 17.47
N PRO A 423 -24.31 17.04 18.29
CA PRO A 423 -23.54 15.90 17.79
C PRO A 423 -24.31 15.01 16.81
N SER A 424 -25.63 14.88 16.98
CA SER A 424 -26.51 14.12 16.08
C SER A 424 -26.70 14.74 14.69
N ALA A 425 -26.42 16.04 14.54
CA ALA A 425 -26.51 16.77 13.28
C ALA A 425 -25.15 16.95 12.59
N LEU A 426 -24.04 16.56 13.24
CA LEU A 426 -22.74 16.55 12.59
C LEU A 426 -22.71 15.48 11.49
N PRO A 427 -22.18 15.80 10.29
CA PRO A 427 -22.20 14.87 9.18
C PRO A 427 -21.31 13.65 9.43
N THR A 428 -20.19 13.85 10.13
CA THR A 428 -19.21 12.82 10.46
C THR A 428 -18.65 13.01 11.87
N GLU A 429 -18.07 11.93 12.39
CA GLU A 429 -17.29 11.90 13.63
C GLU A 429 -15.79 11.86 13.30
N PHE A 430 -14.96 12.14 14.31
CA PHE A 430 -13.50 12.01 14.31
C PHE A 430 -12.71 13.02 13.47
N ALA A 431 -13.18 13.39 12.29
CA ALA A 431 -12.57 14.43 11.47
C ALA A 431 -13.61 15.09 10.54
N TRP A 432 -13.35 16.34 10.16
CA TRP A 432 -14.24 17.17 9.34
C TRP A 432 -13.47 17.88 8.25
N THR A 433 -14.07 18.03 7.07
CA THR A 433 -13.38 18.61 5.92
C THR A 433 -14.01 19.94 5.50
N ILE A 434 -13.19 21.00 5.55
CA ILE A 434 -13.51 22.29 4.97
C ILE A 434 -12.97 22.33 3.55
N LYS A 435 -13.84 22.62 2.58
CA LYS A 435 -13.48 22.81 1.17
C LYS A 435 -13.39 24.30 0.88
N LEU A 436 -12.21 24.70 0.40
CA LEU A 436 -11.87 26.06 0.02
C LEU A 436 -11.68 26.11 -1.50
N THR A 437 -12.35 27.04 -2.17
CA THR A 437 -12.11 27.36 -3.59
C THR A 437 -11.74 28.83 -3.70
N GLY A 438 -11.08 29.23 -4.80
CA GLY A 438 -10.65 30.62 -4.96
C GLY A 438 -9.59 31.09 -3.95
N VAL A 439 -8.90 30.17 -3.29
CA VAL A 439 -7.78 30.47 -2.39
C VAL A 439 -6.46 30.31 -3.12
N LYS A 440 -5.53 31.23 -2.87
CA LYS A 440 -4.15 31.13 -3.33
C LYS A 440 -3.30 30.35 -2.37
#